data_AF-A0A5Z8IR91-F1
#
_entry.id   AF-A0A5Z8IR91-F1
#
_cell.length_a   1.000
_cell.length_b   1.000
_cell.length_c   1.000
_cell.angle_alpha   90.00
_cell.angle_beta   90.00
_cell.angle_gamma   90.00
#
_symmetry.space_group_name_H-M   'P 1'
#
loop_
_entity.id
_entity.type
_entity.pdbx_description
1 polymer ?
#
loop_
_entity_poly.entity_id
_entity_poly.type
_entity_poly.pdbx_seq_one_letter_code
_entity_poly.pdbx_strand_id
1 'polypeptide(L)'
;MCRSHAALIDSDYVVYSTPQLKLWKQQAETQQALLLQMTHQVSQNNYSERDIGVLNSITDIFNYNYLQILKNEQFRVKVSTNITDPLYAFDDIANNPFYSFNDVVLEGLRIALIGKVNNFWALFRQHCAGGYGGYYDYIDIPKIRQFRPDEVERHYDIINETQDLAYDISVAAQKLLEIRAKLP
;
A
#
# COMPACT_ATOMS: atom_id res chain seq x y z
N MET A 1 -26.59 -6.83 -47.39
CA MET A 1 -25.22 -6.41 -47.00
C MET A 1 -24.72 -5.40 -48.02
N CYS A 2 -24.72 -4.11 -47.68
CA CYS A 2 -24.33 -3.07 -48.64
C CYS A 2 -22.80 -2.95 -48.74
N ARG A 3 -22.32 -3.08 -49.98
CA ARG A 3 -20.94 -3.26 -50.47
C ARG A 3 -20.05 -2.00 -50.42
N SER A 4 -20.38 -0.99 -49.62
CA SER A 4 -19.82 0.36 -49.79
C SER A 4 -18.86 0.84 -48.69
N HIS A 5 -18.33 -0.03 -47.84
CA HIS A 5 -17.33 0.36 -46.82
C HIS A 5 -15.89 -0.04 -47.16
N ALA A 6 -15.67 -0.85 -48.20
CA ALA A 6 -14.33 -1.28 -48.62
C ALA A 6 -13.70 -0.39 -49.70
N ALA A 7 -14.41 0.63 -50.19
CA ALA A 7 -14.03 1.40 -51.38
C ALA A 7 -13.33 2.75 -51.09
N LEU A 8 -12.85 2.99 -49.86
CA LEU A 8 -12.06 4.20 -49.55
C LEU A 8 -10.58 4.08 -49.95
N ILE A 9 -10.11 2.89 -50.32
CA ILE A 9 -8.71 2.66 -50.71
C ILE A 9 -8.54 2.70 -52.24
N ASP A 10 -9.62 2.49 -53.01
CA ASP A 10 -9.56 2.43 -54.49
C ASP A 10 -10.03 3.71 -55.19
N SER A 11 -10.50 4.74 -54.47
CA SER A 11 -10.88 6.03 -55.07
C SER A 11 -9.75 7.05 -54.91
N ASP A 12 -9.14 7.41 -56.05
CA ASP A 12 -8.12 8.44 -56.28
C ASP A 12 -6.64 8.07 -56.11
N TYR A 13 -6.09 7.49 -57.19
CA TYR A 13 -4.65 7.56 -57.51
C TYR A 13 -4.10 9.00 -57.52
N VAL A 14 -4.96 10.01 -57.70
CA VAL A 14 -4.58 11.43 -57.74
C VAL A 14 -4.36 12.01 -56.33
N VAL A 15 -4.95 11.42 -55.28
CA VAL A 15 -4.93 11.95 -53.91
C VAL A 15 -3.98 11.18 -53.00
N TYR A 16 -3.79 9.87 -53.24
CA TYR A 16 -2.93 9.02 -52.40
C TYR A 16 -1.99 8.16 -53.24
N SER A 17 -0.77 8.64 -53.48
CA SER A 17 0.26 7.84 -54.14
C SER A 17 0.93 6.87 -53.16
N THR A 18 1.34 5.69 -53.65
CA THR A 18 2.08 4.69 -52.85
C THR A 18 3.29 5.27 -52.09
N PRO A 19 4.09 6.20 -52.68
CA PRO A 19 5.16 6.87 -51.95
C PRO A 19 4.67 7.75 -50.79
N GLN A 20 3.56 8.47 -50.95
CA GLN A 20 2.97 9.29 -49.87
C GLN A 20 2.50 8.43 -48.70
N LEU A 21 1.85 7.30 -48.99
CA LEU A 21 1.40 6.37 -47.95
C LEU A 21 2.58 5.77 -47.16
N LYS A 22 3.70 5.48 -47.83
CA LYS A 22 4.94 5.04 -47.16
C LYS A 22 5.52 6.14 -46.26
N LEU A 23 5.52 7.38 -46.73
CA LEU A 23 5.99 8.54 -45.95
C LEU A 23 5.14 8.73 -44.69
N TRP A 24 3.81 8.70 -44.82
CA TRP A 24 2.90 8.87 -43.68
C TRP A 24 3.00 7.72 -42.69
N LYS A 25 3.17 6.49 -43.16
CA LYS A 25 3.43 5.35 -42.29
C LYS A 25 4.71 5.56 -41.46
N GLN A 26 5.83 5.95 -42.10
CA GLN A 26 7.07 6.23 -41.38
C GLN A 26 6.92 7.37 -40.37
N GLN A 27 6.19 8.43 -40.72
CA GLN A 27 5.92 9.54 -39.81
C GLN A 27 5.09 9.11 -38.59
N ALA A 28 4.05 8.31 -38.81
CA ALA A 28 3.21 7.75 -37.75
C ALA A 28 4.01 6.81 -36.83
N GLU A 29 4.83 5.93 -37.40
CA GLU A 29 5.70 5.03 -36.62
C GLU A 29 6.76 5.80 -35.82
N THR A 30 7.32 6.88 -36.39
CA THR A 30 8.28 7.74 -35.69
C THR A 30 7.61 8.51 -34.54
N GLN A 31 6.42 9.06 -34.76
CA GLN A 31 5.64 9.70 -33.69
C GLN A 31 5.24 8.71 -32.60
N GLN A 32 4.80 7.50 -32.96
CA GLN A 32 4.48 6.44 -32.01
C GLN A 32 5.73 6.06 -31.19
N ALA A 33 6.89 5.91 -31.83
CA ALA A 33 8.15 5.62 -31.15
C ALA A 33 8.56 6.75 -30.20
N LEU A 34 8.36 8.00 -30.59
CA LEU A 34 8.62 9.17 -29.75
C LEU A 34 7.67 9.24 -28.55
N LEU A 35 6.37 8.98 -28.75
CA LEU A 35 5.38 8.87 -27.67
C LEU A 35 5.69 7.70 -26.73
N LEU A 36 6.16 6.57 -27.27
CA LEU A 36 6.63 5.42 -26.49
C LEU A 36 7.89 5.76 -25.69
N GLN A 37 8.81 6.56 -26.25
CA GLN A 37 9.98 7.07 -25.52
C GLN A 37 9.59 8.09 -24.45
N MET A 38 8.59 8.94 -24.68
CA MET A 38 8.07 9.89 -23.67
C MET A 38 7.31 9.19 -22.54
N THR A 39 6.66 8.06 -22.82
CA THR A 39 6.04 7.22 -21.79
C THR A 39 7.05 6.33 -21.06
N HIS A 40 8.19 6.00 -21.69
CA HIS A 40 9.33 5.32 -21.05
C HIS A 40 10.33 6.27 -20.39
N GLN A 41 10.29 7.57 -20.67
CA GLN A 41 10.80 8.58 -19.75
C GLN A 41 9.86 8.56 -18.55
N VAL A 42 10.19 7.63 -17.66
CA VAL A 42 9.77 7.52 -16.27
C VAL A 42 9.18 8.85 -15.84
N SER A 43 7.87 8.88 -15.65
CA SER A 43 7.23 9.86 -14.80
C SER A 43 8.07 9.89 -13.53
N GLN A 44 8.99 10.85 -13.42
CA GLN A 44 9.41 11.34 -12.12
C GLN A 44 8.09 11.78 -11.53
N ASN A 45 7.49 10.94 -10.68
CA ASN A 45 6.33 11.32 -9.92
C ASN A 45 6.82 12.48 -9.06
N ASN A 46 6.66 13.69 -9.59
CA ASN A 46 7.01 14.93 -8.92
C ASN A 46 5.92 15.15 -7.88
N TYR A 47 5.98 14.36 -6.82
CA TYR A 47 5.17 14.59 -5.63
C TYR A 47 5.52 15.97 -5.08
N SER A 48 4.52 16.66 -4.54
CA SER A 48 4.77 17.97 -3.93
C SER A 48 5.70 17.82 -2.72
N GLU A 49 6.45 18.86 -2.36
CA GLU A 49 7.27 18.86 -1.14
C GLU A 49 6.45 18.51 0.11
N ARG A 50 5.17 18.93 0.13
CA ARG A 50 4.22 18.55 1.18
C ARG A 50 3.98 17.05 1.20
N ASP A 51 3.66 16.44 0.06
CA ASP A 51 3.41 14.99 -0.03
C ASP A 51 4.66 14.21 0.37
N ILE A 52 5.85 14.65 -0.05
CA ILE A 52 7.11 14.05 0.39
C ILE A 52 7.27 14.15 1.91
N GLY A 53 6.96 15.30 2.52
CA GLY A 53 6.99 15.49 3.97
C GLY A 53 6.05 14.56 4.72
N VAL A 54 4.82 14.40 4.23
CA VAL A 54 3.84 13.45 4.80
C VAL A 54 4.32 12.01 4.63
N LEU A 55 4.82 11.65 3.45
CA LEU A 55 5.35 10.33 3.16
C LEU A 55 6.50 9.97 4.09
N ASN A 56 7.44 10.89 4.30
CA ASN A 56 8.54 10.71 5.25
C ASN A 56 8.01 10.50 6.67
N SER A 57 7.06 11.33 7.13
CA SER A 57 6.48 11.21 8.47
C SER A 57 5.87 9.83 8.72
N ILE A 58 5.12 9.28 7.75
CA ILE A 58 4.51 7.95 7.88
C ILE A 58 5.57 6.85 7.80
N THR A 59 6.50 6.95 6.86
CA THR A 59 7.50 5.89 6.62
C THR A 59 8.64 5.88 7.64
N ASP A 60 8.86 6.97 8.38
CA ASP A 60 9.78 6.98 9.52
C ASP A 60 9.22 6.16 10.69
N ILE A 61 7.89 6.21 10.91
CA ILE A 61 7.18 5.31 11.84
C ILE A 61 7.25 3.87 11.30
N PHE A 62 6.78 3.66 10.08
CA PHE A 62 6.77 2.35 9.43
C PHE A 62 8.04 2.06 8.64
N ASN A 63 9.20 2.19 9.27
CA ASN A 63 10.47 1.91 8.63
C ASN A 63 10.71 0.41 8.46
N TYR A 64 11.67 0.03 7.60
CA TYR A 64 11.98 -1.37 7.30
C TYR A 64 12.24 -2.23 8.55
N ASN A 65 12.94 -1.70 9.54
CA ASN A 65 13.22 -2.44 10.77
C ASN A 65 11.92 -2.75 11.52
N TYR A 66 11.10 -1.72 11.75
CA TYR A 66 9.82 -1.90 12.42
C TYR A 66 8.90 -2.89 11.68
N LEU A 67 8.81 -2.80 10.35
CA LEU A 67 7.99 -3.74 9.57
C LEU A 67 8.46 -5.20 9.69
N GLN A 68 9.77 -5.44 9.78
CA GLN A 68 10.28 -6.79 10.04
C GLN A 68 9.93 -7.28 11.44
N ILE A 69 9.98 -6.41 12.44
CA ILE A 69 9.60 -6.78 13.80
C ILE A 69 8.09 -7.09 13.85
N LEU A 70 7.25 -6.19 13.32
CA LEU A 70 5.79 -6.34 13.31
C LEU A 70 5.35 -7.63 12.61
N LYS A 71 5.93 -7.93 11.45
CA LYS A 71 5.62 -9.14 10.66
C LYS A 71 5.97 -10.45 11.37
N ASN A 72 6.98 -10.44 12.24
CA ASN A 72 7.48 -11.65 12.90
C ASN A 72 6.98 -11.80 14.34
N GLU A 73 6.17 -10.86 14.85
CA GLU A 73 5.60 -10.91 16.18
C GLU A 73 4.59 -12.07 16.31
N GLN A 74 4.68 -12.82 17.41
CA GLN A 74 3.85 -14.00 17.64
C GLN A 74 2.58 -13.68 18.43
N PHE A 75 2.47 -12.49 19.02
CA PHE A 75 1.30 -12.03 19.78
C PHE A 75 0.86 -13.04 20.85
N ARG A 76 1.82 -13.48 21.67
CA ARG A 76 1.60 -14.39 22.81
C ARG A 76 1.26 -13.60 24.08
N VAL A 77 1.52 -14.18 25.24
CA VAL A 77 1.20 -13.62 26.56
C VAL A 77 1.67 -12.18 26.77
N LYS A 78 2.83 -11.80 26.23
CA LYS A 78 3.39 -10.46 26.34
C LYS A 78 3.72 -9.91 24.97
N VAL A 79 3.19 -8.73 24.67
CA VAL A 79 3.45 -8.02 23.42
C VAL A 79 4.24 -6.76 23.74
N SER A 80 5.44 -6.65 23.18
CA SER A 80 6.35 -5.54 23.48
C SER A 80 5.77 -4.19 23.05
N THR A 81 6.03 -3.13 23.82
CA THR A 81 5.66 -1.77 23.40
C THR A 81 6.36 -1.34 22.11
N ASN A 82 7.51 -1.94 21.78
CA ASN A 82 8.17 -1.71 20.49
C ASN A 82 7.32 -2.16 19.28
N ILE A 83 6.32 -3.03 19.48
CA ILE A 83 5.33 -3.40 18.46
C ILE A 83 4.22 -2.35 18.39
N THR A 84 3.71 -1.93 19.55
CA THR A 84 2.49 -1.12 19.65
C THR A 84 2.73 0.38 19.55
N ASP A 85 3.86 0.89 20.02
CA ASP A 85 4.13 2.32 20.12
C ASP A 85 4.18 3.00 18.74
N PRO A 86 4.78 2.39 17.69
CA PRO A 86 4.70 2.97 16.35
C PRO A 86 3.27 2.98 15.79
N LEU A 87 2.43 2.00 16.13
CA LEU A 87 1.01 2.02 15.74
C LEU A 87 0.24 3.11 16.48
N TYR A 88 0.55 3.37 17.75
CA TYR A 88 -0.03 4.49 18.49
C TYR A 88 0.44 5.84 17.92
N ALA A 89 1.73 5.99 17.62
CA ALA A 89 2.24 7.20 17.00
C ALA A 89 1.59 7.47 15.63
N PHE A 90 1.22 6.41 14.91
CA PHE A 90 0.48 6.56 13.67
C PHE A 90 -0.98 7.01 13.88
N ASP A 91 -1.65 6.65 14.97
CA ASP A 91 -3.01 7.12 15.27
C ASP A 91 -3.07 8.67 15.36
N ASP A 92 -2.00 9.29 15.87
CA ASP A 92 -1.87 10.76 15.93
C ASP A 92 -1.78 11.41 14.54
N ILE A 93 -1.20 10.69 13.57
CA ILE A 93 -1.10 11.11 12.17
C ILE A 93 -2.40 10.81 11.41
N ALA A 94 -2.99 9.64 11.65
CA ALA A 94 -4.15 9.13 10.92
C ALA A 94 -5.34 10.08 10.98
N ASN A 95 -5.59 10.64 12.16
CA ASN A 95 -6.72 11.52 12.45
C ASN A 95 -6.43 13.00 12.19
N ASN A 96 -5.21 13.35 11.79
CA ASN A 96 -4.79 14.73 11.63
C ASN A 96 -4.83 15.16 10.16
N PRO A 97 -5.68 16.15 9.79
CA PRO A 97 -5.80 16.65 8.41
C PRO A 97 -4.51 17.24 7.83
N PHE A 98 -3.54 17.62 8.67
CA PHE A 98 -2.25 18.12 8.18
C PHE A 98 -1.42 17.02 7.50
N TYR A 99 -1.72 15.75 7.76
CA TYR A 99 -1.04 14.59 7.18
C TYR A 99 -1.81 13.93 6.04
N SER A 100 -2.72 14.65 5.38
CA SER A 100 -3.33 14.20 4.13
C SER A 100 -2.40 14.46 2.94
N PHE A 101 -2.40 13.53 1.98
CA PHE A 101 -1.76 13.73 0.70
C PHE A 101 -2.65 14.53 -0.26
N ASN A 102 -2.04 15.35 -1.10
CA ASN A 102 -2.70 15.96 -2.25
C ASN A 102 -2.80 14.96 -3.41
N ASP A 103 -1.80 14.07 -3.53
CA ASP A 103 -1.82 12.99 -4.50
C ASP A 103 -2.87 11.93 -4.12
N VAL A 104 -3.79 11.64 -5.05
CA VAL A 104 -4.93 10.75 -4.82
C VAL A 104 -4.49 9.31 -4.57
N VAL A 105 -3.40 8.86 -5.20
CA VAL A 105 -2.90 7.49 -5.02
C VAL A 105 -2.26 7.33 -3.65
N LEU A 106 -1.42 8.27 -3.24
CA LEU A 106 -0.83 8.30 -1.89
C LEU A 106 -1.91 8.40 -0.82
N GLU A 107 -2.93 9.24 -1.02
CA GLU A 107 -4.04 9.36 -0.07
C GLU A 107 -4.85 8.06 0.03
N GLY A 108 -5.10 7.40 -1.10
CA GLY A 108 -5.73 6.09 -1.12
C GLY A 108 -4.94 5.03 -0.34
N LEU A 109 -3.61 5.03 -0.47
CA LEU A 109 -2.73 4.16 0.32
C LEU A 109 -2.75 4.50 1.81
N ARG A 110 -2.76 5.79 2.16
CA ARG A 110 -2.87 6.27 3.55
C ARG A 110 -4.16 5.81 4.20
N ILE A 111 -5.30 6.04 3.56
CA ILE A 111 -6.62 5.64 4.08
C ILE A 111 -6.70 4.12 4.24
N ALA A 112 -6.17 3.36 3.29
CA ALA A 112 -6.12 1.90 3.41
C ALA A 112 -5.29 1.45 4.62
N LEU A 113 -4.11 2.06 4.83
CA LEU A 113 -3.26 1.78 5.99
C LEU A 113 -3.97 2.11 7.31
N ILE A 114 -4.66 3.26 7.40
CA ILE A 114 -5.47 3.64 8.56
C ILE A 114 -6.53 2.58 8.87
N GLY A 115 -7.24 2.10 7.85
CA GLY A 115 -8.22 1.03 8.01
C GLY A 115 -7.61 -0.25 8.60
N LYS A 116 -6.40 -0.63 8.15
CA LYS A 116 -5.70 -1.81 8.68
C LYS A 116 -5.25 -1.63 10.13
N VAL A 117 -4.70 -0.47 10.48
CA VAL A 117 -4.30 -0.17 11.88
C VAL A 117 -5.52 -0.14 12.81
N ASN A 118 -6.64 0.45 12.37
CA ASN A 118 -7.88 0.45 13.15
C ASN A 118 -8.42 -0.96 13.41
N ASN A 119 -8.40 -1.84 12.39
CA ASN A 119 -8.84 -3.22 12.56
C ASN A 119 -7.95 -3.99 13.54
N PHE A 120 -6.63 -3.81 13.45
CA PHE A 120 -5.68 -4.36 14.42
C PHE A 120 -6.01 -3.88 15.84
N TRP A 121 -6.20 -2.57 16.03
CA TRP A 121 -6.51 -2.04 17.35
C TRP A 121 -7.85 -2.53 17.90
N ALA A 122 -8.85 -2.68 17.03
CA ALA A 122 -10.16 -3.19 17.42
C ALA A 122 -10.06 -4.60 18.02
N LEU A 123 -9.28 -5.50 17.39
CA LEU A 123 -9.07 -6.86 17.90
C LEU A 123 -8.14 -6.87 19.12
N PHE A 124 -6.97 -6.22 19.00
CA PHE A 124 -5.95 -6.24 20.03
C PHE A 124 -6.46 -5.71 21.38
N ARG A 125 -7.20 -4.60 21.37
CA ARG A 125 -7.73 -3.99 22.60
C ARG A 125 -8.85 -4.80 23.24
N GLN A 126 -9.57 -5.63 22.48
CA GLN A 126 -10.60 -6.51 23.05
C GLN A 126 -10.01 -7.63 23.91
N HIS A 127 -8.77 -8.03 23.63
CA HIS A 127 -8.13 -9.19 24.26
C HIS A 127 -6.88 -8.84 25.08
N CYS A 128 -6.54 -7.56 25.18
CA CYS A 128 -5.43 -7.07 25.99
C CYS A 128 -5.89 -6.59 27.38
N ALA A 129 -5.13 -6.93 28.42
CA ALA A 129 -5.41 -6.56 29.81
C ALA A 129 -4.73 -5.25 30.28
N GLY A 130 -4.10 -4.49 29.36
CA GLY A 130 -3.37 -3.27 29.65
C GLY A 130 -1.85 -3.43 29.60
N GLY A 131 -1.13 -2.31 29.65
CA GLY A 131 0.34 -2.27 29.50
C GLY A 131 1.05 -1.82 30.77
N TYR A 132 2.08 -2.56 31.18
CA TYR A 132 2.96 -2.21 32.30
C TYR A 132 4.39 -2.67 32.01
N GLY A 133 5.38 -1.79 32.20
CA GLY A 133 6.79 -2.17 32.14
C GLY A 133 7.33 -2.53 30.74
N GLY A 134 6.83 -1.88 29.68
CA GLY A 134 7.34 -2.05 28.30
C GLY A 134 6.70 -3.21 27.52
N TYR A 135 5.57 -3.73 28.02
CA TYR A 135 4.75 -4.70 27.30
C TYR A 135 3.28 -4.58 27.68
N TYR A 136 2.43 -5.17 26.83
CA TYR A 136 1.01 -5.40 27.04
C TYR A 136 0.76 -6.88 27.34
N ASP A 137 -0.02 -7.16 28.38
CA ASP A 137 -0.50 -8.52 28.64
C ASP A 137 -1.63 -8.85 27.65
N TYR A 138 -1.46 -9.94 26.90
CA TYR A 138 -2.39 -10.34 25.84
C TYR A 138 -2.97 -11.73 26.13
N ILE A 139 -2.60 -12.77 25.36
CA ILE A 139 -3.23 -14.09 25.46
C ILE A 139 -2.25 -15.14 26.03
N ASP A 140 -2.52 -15.59 27.24
CA ASP A 140 -1.79 -16.66 27.93
C ASP A 140 -2.43 -18.02 27.69
N ILE A 141 -2.03 -18.68 26.59
CA ILE A 141 -2.54 -20.02 26.24
C ILE A 141 -2.29 -21.07 27.34
N PRO A 142 -1.09 -21.17 27.95
CA PRO A 142 -0.88 -22.07 29.09
C PRO A 142 -1.89 -21.87 30.22
N LYS A 143 -2.15 -20.62 30.61
CA LYS A 143 -3.14 -20.29 31.64
C LYS A 143 -4.56 -20.65 31.21
N ILE A 144 -4.95 -20.31 29.99
CA ILE A 144 -6.27 -20.68 29.44
C ILE A 144 -6.43 -22.20 29.44
N ARG A 145 -5.43 -22.96 28.99
CA ARG A 145 -5.46 -24.43 28.98
C ARG A 145 -5.69 -25.02 30.37
N GLN A 146 -5.17 -24.38 31.43
CA GLN A 146 -5.36 -24.81 32.81
C GLN A 146 -6.79 -24.56 33.32
N PHE A 147 -7.37 -23.41 33.01
CA PHE A 147 -8.64 -22.96 33.60
C PHE A 147 -9.88 -23.18 32.71
N ARG A 148 -9.68 -23.19 31.38
CA ARG A 148 -10.72 -23.25 30.33
C ARG A 148 -10.18 -23.98 29.08
N PRO A 149 -9.91 -25.29 29.18
CA PRO A 149 -9.26 -26.05 28.10
C PRO A 149 -10.07 -26.11 26.79
N ASP A 150 -11.39 -25.95 26.88
CA ASP A 150 -12.33 -25.89 25.76
C ASP A 150 -12.25 -24.58 24.96
N GLU A 151 -11.75 -23.50 25.56
CA GLU A 151 -11.59 -22.19 24.90
C GLU A 151 -10.24 -22.04 24.16
N VAL A 152 -9.34 -23.03 24.27
CA VAL A 152 -7.95 -22.91 23.77
C VAL A 152 -7.87 -22.63 22.27
N GLU A 153 -8.61 -23.39 21.45
CA GLU A 153 -8.59 -23.22 19.99
C GLU A 153 -9.08 -21.84 19.57
N ARG A 154 -10.17 -21.36 20.19
CA ARG A 154 -10.68 -20.00 19.94
C ARG A 154 -9.64 -18.92 20.22
N HIS A 155 -8.85 -19.09 21.28
CA HIS A 155 -7.78 -18.15 21.61
C HIS A 155 -6.58 -18.25 20.67
N TYR A 156 -6.29 -19.42 20.09
CA TYR A 156 -5.34 -19.54 18.99
C TYR A 156 -5.84 -18.82 17.73
N ASP A 157 -7.12 -18.94 17.40
CA ASP A 157 -7.71 -18.24 16.25
C ASP A 157 -7.56 -16.72 16.39
N ILE A 158 -7.82 -16.17 17.58
CA ILE A 158 -7.63 -14.74 17.87
C ILE A 158 -6.16 -14.33 17.69
N ILE A 159 -5.20 -15.14 18.16
CA ILE A 159 -3.76 -14.87 17.98
C ILE A 159 -3.42 -14.85 16.48
N ASN A 160 -3.90 -15.83 15.72
CA ASN A 160 -3.66 -15.93 14.29
C ASN A 160 -4.26 -14.74 13.54
N GLU A 161 -5.49 -14.34 13.87
CA GLU A 161 -6.13 -13.15 13.28
C GLU A 161 -5.35 -11.87 13.60
N THR A 162 -4.79 -11.77 14.81
CA THR A 162 -3.92 -10.64 15.20
C THR A 162 -2.65 -10.60 14.36
N GLN A 163 -2.03 -11.76 14.11
CA GLN A 163 -0.86 -11.88 13.23
C GLN A 163 -1.18 -11.50 11.78
N ASP A 164 -2.32 -11.95 11.26
CA ASP A 164 -2.76 -11.62 9.90
C ASP A 164 -2.99 -10.11 9.74
N LEU A 165 -3.58 -9.45 10.74
CA LEU A 165 -3.76 -8.00 10.75
C LEU A 165 -2.41 -7.25 10.80
N ALA A 166 -1.45 -7.72 11.60
CA ALA A 166 -0.10 -7.15 11.65
C ALA A 166 0.66 -7.32 10.31
N TYR A 167 0.48 -8.47 9.65
CA TYR A 167 1.02 -8.72 8.32
C TYR A 167 0.40 -7.78 7.28
N ASP A 168 -0.93 -7.60 7.30
CA ASP A 168 -1.65 -6.70 6.41
C ASP A 168 -1.19 -5.24 6.55
N ILE A 169 -0.97 -4.77 7.78
CA ILE A 169 -0.37 -3.45 8.04
C ILE A 169 1.01 -3.38 7.39
N SER A 170 1.83 -4.40 7.58
CA SER A 170 3.19 -4.45 7.03
C SER A 170 3.19 -4.37 5.51
N VAL A 171 2.30 -5.11 4.84
CA VAL A 171 2.15 -5.07 3.38
C VAL A 171 1.65 -3.71 2.90
N ALA A 172 0.69 -3.10 3.60
CA ALA A 172 0.16 -1.79 3.24
C ALA A 172 1.22 -0.69 3.38
N ALA A 173 1.95 -0.65 4.50
CA ALA A 173 2.99 0.33 4.76
C ALA A 173 4.21 0.17 3.83
N GLN A 174 4.56 -1.08 3.48
CA GLN A 174 5.66 -1.38 2.56
C GLN A 174 5.48 -0.68 1.20
N LYS A 175 4.24 -0.54 0.71
CA LYS A 175 3.96 0.18 -0.56
C LYS A 175 4.38 1.65 -0.49
N LEU A 176 4.19 2.31 0.65
CA LEU A 176 4.61 3.70 0.86
C LEU A 176 6.13 3.81 0.95
N LEU A 177 6.80 2.87 1.63
CA LEU A 177 8.26 2.80 1.66
C LEU A 177 8.87 2.62 0.27
N GLU A 178 8.28 1.76 -0.57
CA GLU A 178 8.76 1.55 -1.93
C GLU A 178 8.60 2.78 -2.81
N ILE A 179 7.58 3.61 -2.57
CA ILE A 179 7.44 4.90 -3.24
C ILE A 179 8.53 5.86 -2.75
N ARG A 180 8.76 5.95 -1.43
CA ARG A 180 9.83 6.78 -0.86
C ARG A 180 11.21 6.39 -1.40
N ALA A 181 11.49 5.10 -1.53
CA ALA A 181 12.76 4.60 -2.05
C ALA A 181 13.02 4.95 -3.54
N LYS A 182 11.97 5.35 -4.27
CA LYS A 182 12.06 5.79 -5.68
C LYS A 182 12.14 7.32 -5.82
N LEU A 183 12.01 8.06 -4.71
CA LEU A 183 12.23 9.50 -4.72
C LEU A 183 13.73 9.79 -4.93
N PRO A 184 14.07 10.88 -5.66
CA PRO A 184 15.45 11.29 -5.90
C PRO A 184 16.18 11.75 -4.63
#